data_AF-A0A9E8N0Y3-F1
#
_entry.id   AF-A0A9E8N0Y3-F1
#
_cell.length_a   1.000
_cell.length_b   1.000
_cell.length_c   1.000
_cell.angle_alpha   90.00
_cell.angle_beta   90.00
_cell.angle_gamma   90.00
#
_symmetry.space_group_name_H-M   'P 1'
#
loop_
_entity.id
_entity.type
_entity.pdbx_description
1 polymer ?
#
loop_
_entity_poly.entity_id
_entity_poly.type
_entity_poly.pdbx_seq_one_letter_code
_entity_poly.pdbx_strand_id
1 'polypeptide(L)'
;MSEKIEYRELFDLNSALLSKNDLFLLEKIVLEDPKTDRIDIQISFDSTTISAESFKELLSNPDIPTSTDKLSIGMQRWIETEDYRGISSGVSLSLHHNHINCQIHSLDQTWFLGKKSQIEKFF
;
A
#
# COMPACT_ATOMS: atom_id res chain seq x y z
N MET A 1 -23.03 17.97 -13.84
CA MET A 1 -22.14 16.93 -13.29
C MET A 1 -21.62 17.46 -11.97
N SER A 2 -21.93 16.79 -10.87
CA SER A 2 -21.36 17.10 -9.56
C SER A 2 -19.87 16.70 -9.60
N GLU A 3 -18.96 17.61 -9.27
CA GLU A 3 -17.56 17.26 -9.07
C GLU A 3 -17.49 16.18 -7.98
N LYS A 4 -16.98 14.98 -8.32
CA LYS A 4 -16.70 13.97 -7.32
C LYS A 4 -15.54 14.49 -6.47
N ILE A 5 -15.80 14.76 -5.19
CA ILE A 5 -14.78 15.17 -4.24
C ILE A 5 -13.85 13.98 -3.99
N GLU A 6 -12.56 14.14 -4.29
CA GLU A 6 -11.53 13.17 -3.92
C GLU A 6 -10.97 13.53 -2.53
N TYR A 7 -10.98 12.55 -1.62
CA TYR A 7 -10.27 12.64 -0.36
C TYR A 7 -8.84 12.16 -0.57
N ARG A 8 -7.84 12.95 -0.18
CA ARG A 8 -6.43 12.62 -0.34
C ARG A 8 -5.61 13.18 0.80
N GLU A 9 -4.67 12.38 1.28
CA GLU A 9 -3.71 12.80 2.29
C GLU A 9 -2.37 12.08 2.11
N LEU A 10 -1.29 12.81 2.41
CA LEU A 10 0.05 12.30 2.59
C LEU A 10 0.43 12.61 4.04
N PHE A 11 0.82 11.60 4.79
CA PHE A 11 1.15 11.72 6.20
C PHE A 11 2.30 10.78 6.58
N ASP A 12 3.04 11.18 7.61
CA ASP A 12 4.13 10.40 8.17
C ASP A 12 3.57 9.44 9.23
N LEU A 13 4.19 8.27 9.31
CA LEU A 13 3.91 7.21 10.27
C LEU A 13 5.12 7.01 11.19
N ASN A 14 4.87 6.44 12.37
CA ASN A 14 5.95 6.08 13.27
C ASN A 14 6.86 5.03 12.62
N SER A 15 8.17 5.14 12.85
CA SER A 15 9.11 4.11 12.43
C SER A 15 8.83 2.80 13.17
N ALA A 16 8.76 1.69 12.43
CA ALA A 16 8.49 0.36 12.98
C ALA A 16 9.51 -0.66 12.48
N LEU A 17 9.89 -1.61 13.35
CA LEU A 17 10.65 -2.80 12.97
C LEU A 17 9.65 -3.88 12.55
N LEU A 18 9.57 -4.16 11.26
CA LEU A 18 8.61 -5.12 10.72
C LEU A 18 9.24 -6.51 10.59
N SER A 19 8.61 -7.50 11.21
CA SER A 19 8.89 -8.91 10.95
C SER A 19 8.20 -9.38 9.67
N LYS A 20 8.58 -10.58 9.21
CA LYS A 20 7.91 -11.25 8.08
C LYS A 20 6.40 -11.39 8.28
N ASN A 21 5.94 -11.64 9.51
CA ASN A 21 4.51 -11.77 9.80
C ASN A 21 3.78 -10.43 9.69
N ASP A 22 4.45 -9.34 10.08
CA ASP A 22 3.89 -7.99 9.99
C ASP A 22 3.67 -7.59 8.53
N LEU A 23 4.54 -8.03 7.62
CA LEU A 23 4.36 -7.82 6.18
C LEU A 23 3.06 -8.45 5.65
N PHE A 24 2.74 -9.68 6.08
CA PHE A 24 1.48 -10.33 5.70
C PHE A 24 0.25 -9.67 6.34
N LEU A 25 0.38 -9.11 7.54
CA LEU A 25 -0.70 -8.34 8.16
C LEU A 25 -0.92 -7.02 7.44
N LEU A 26 0.17 -6.34 7.07
CA LEU A 26 0.13 -5.11 6.31
C LEU A 26 -0.51 -5.32 4.93
N GLU A 27 -0.19 -6.43 4.25
CA GLU A 27 -0.88 -6.85 3.02
C GLU A 27 -2.39 -6.90 3.18
N LYS A 28 -2.87 -7.52 4.27
CA LYS A 28 -4.30 -7.64 4.58
C LYS A 28 -4.95 -6.33 4.99
N ILE A 29 -4.20 -5.40 5.59
CA ILE A 29 -4.70 -4.07 5.91
C ILE A 29 -4.85 -3.26 4.62
N VAL A 30 -3.88 -3.38 3.72
CA VAL A 30 -3.86 -2.64 2.47
C VAL A 30 -4.90 -3.20 1.49
N LEU A 31 -5.04 -4.52 1.36
CA LEU A 31 -6.04 -5.17 0.51
C LEU A 31 -7.41 -5.27 1.19
N GLU A 32 -8.48 -5.05 0.44
CA GLU A 32 -9.85 -5.22 0.96
C GLU A 32 -10.59 -6.37 0.25
N ASP A 33 -10.43 -6.52 -1.08
CA ASP A 33 -10.99 -7.62 -1.88
C ASP A 33 -10.03 -8.04 -3.03
N PRO A 34 -9.65 -9.33 -3.14
CA PRO A 34 -8.72 -9.81 -4.16
C PRO A 34 -9.19 -9.65 -5.62
N LYS A 35 -10.46 -9.29 -5.87
CA LYS A 35 -11.01 -9.23 -7.23
C LYS A 35 -10.90 -7.87 -7.93
N THR A 36 -10.66 -6.79 -7.19
CA THR A 36 -10.68 -5.42 -7.75
C THR A 36 -9.43 -4.59 -7.44
N ASP A 37 -8.58 -5.12 -6.55
CA ASP A 37 -7.41 -4.42 -6.03
C ASP A 37 -6.14 -4.98 -6.72
N ARG A 38 -5.33 -4.10 -7.32
CA ARG A 38 -3.96 -4.43 -7.72
C ARG A 38 -3.04 -3.98 -6.60
N ILE A 39 -2.15 -4.88 -6.16
CA ILE A 39 -1.05 -4.55 -5.27
C ILE A 39 0.28 -4.65 -6.03
N ASP A 40 1.18 -3.71 -5.76
CA ASP A 40 2.54 -3.68 -6.26
C ASP A 40 3.45 -3.51 -5.04
N ILE A 41 4.36 -4.46 -4.83
CA ILE A 41 5.32 -4.43 -3.73
C ILE A 41 6.71 -4.37 -4.33
N GLN A 42 7.52 -3.43 -3.86
CA GLN A 42 8.90 -3.26 -4.32
C GLN A 42 9.85 -3.21 -3.13
N ILE A 43 10.86 -4.07 -3.15
CA ILE A 43 12.01 -3.97 -2.25
C ILE A 43 13.18 -3.43 -3.04
N SER A 44 13.85 -2.41 -2.50
CA SER A 44 15.14 -1.95 -3.00
C SER A 44 16.23 -2.20 -1.98
N PHE A 45 17.35 -2.75 -2.45
CA PHE A 45 18.57 -2.94 -1.68
C PHE A 45 19.77 -2.73 -2.60
N ASP A 46 20.74 -1.94 -2.17
CA ASP A 46 21.88 -1.54 -3.00
C ASP A 46 21.42 -0.97 -4.36
N SER A 47 21.83 -1.61 -5.47
CA SER A 47 21.43 -1.28 -6.85
C SER A 47 20.36 -2.20 -7.41
N THR A 48 19.71 -3.01 -6.58
CA THR A 48 18.74 -4.03 -6.99
C THR A 48 17.34 -3.67 -6.52
N THR A 49 16.37 -3.83 -7.42
CA THR A 49 14.94 -3.71 -7.10
C THR A 49 14.23 -5.00 -7.46
N ILE A 50 13.50 -5.57 -6.49
CA ILE A 50 12.64 -6.73 -6.68
C ILE A 50 11.20 -6.27 -6.57
N SER A 51 10.38 -6.61 -7.57
CA SER A 51 8.94 -6.34 -7.59
C SER A 51 8.14 -7.63 -7.42
N ALA A 52 6.99 -7.54 -6.78
CA ALA A 52 6.06 -8.66 -6.60
C ALA A 52 4.62 -8.15 -6.48
N GLU A 53 3.65 -9.01 -6.78
CA GLU A 53 2.22 -8.73 -6.64
C GLU A 53 1.65 -9.34 -5.34
N SER A 54 2.50 -9.90 -4.48
CA SER A 54 2.15 -10.28 -3.11
C SER A 54 3.39 -10.43 -2.24
N PHE A 55 3.24 -10.32 -0.92
CA PHE A 55 4.34 -10.63 -0.01
C PHE A 55 4.69 -12.12 -0.05
N LYS A 56 3.74 -12.99 -0.36
CA LYS A 56 4.02 -14.43 -0.53
C LYS A 56 4.98 -14.66 -1.69
N GLU A 57 4.72 -14.04 -2.84
CA GLU A 57 5.61 -14.08 -4.01
C GLU A 57 6.98 -13.50 -3.66
N LEU A 58 7.00 -12.28 -3.09
CA LEU A 58 8.22 -11.58 -2.71
C LEU A 58 9.11 -12.43 -1.79
N LEU A 59 8.53 -12.98 -0.73
CA LEU A 59 9.22 -13.76 0.30
C LEU A 59 9.55 -15.19 -0.15
N SER A 60 9.09 -15.61 -1.34
CA SER A 60 9.49 -16.86 -1.98
C SER A 60 10.65 -16.64 -2.98
N ASN A 61 11.01 -15.38 -3.25
CA ASN A 61 12.13 -15.05 -4.13
C ASN A 61 13.46 -15.46 -3.43
N PRO A 62 14.29 -16.31 -4.05
CA PRO A 62 15.55 -16.76 -3.45
C PRO A 62 16.58 -15.63 -3.28
N ASP A 63 16.44 -14.54 -4.06
CA ASP A 63 17.33 -13.38 -4.04
C ASP A 63 16.86 -12.30 -3.07
N ILE A 64 15.83 -12.55 -2.25
CA ILE A 64 15.36 -11.57 -1.29
C ILE A 64 16.45 -11.31 -0.23
N PRO A 65 16.84 -10.05 0.00
CA PRO A 65 17.88 -9.73 0.96
C PRO A 65 17.38 -9.89 2.41
N THR A 66 18.31 -10.08 3.35
CA THR A 66 17.99 -10.13 4.79
C THR A 66 17.67 -8.77 5.40
N SER A 67 18.08 -7.68 4.73
CA SER A 67 17.79 -6.28 5.09
C SER A 67 17.50 -5.48 3.82
N THR A 68 16.70 -4.42 3.93
CA THR A 68 16.28 -3.60 2.79
C THR A 68 16.49 -2.12 3.07
N ASP A 69 16.87 -1.35 2.06
CA ASP A 69 16.98 0.11 2.15
C ASP A 69 15.61 0.76 2.16
N LYS A 70 14.74 0.20 1.34
CA LYS A 70 13.39 0.68 1.12
C LYS A 70 12.44 -0.47 0.80
N LEU A 71 11.25 -0.40 1.38
CA LEU A 71 10.08 -1.19 0.97
C LEU A 71 8.97 -0.23 0.52
N SER A 72 8.47 -0.41 -0.68
CA SER A 72 7.31 0.30 -1.21
C SER A 72 6.14 -0.66 -1.40
N ILE A 73 4.95 -0.24 -0.99
CA ILE A 73 3.71 -1.01 -1.15
C ILE A 73 2.67 -0.06 -1.75
N GLY A 74 2.21 -0.37 -2.94
CA GLY A 74 1.13 0.34 -3.61
C GLY A 74 -0.09 -0.57 -3.74
N MET A 75 -1.27 -0.05 -3.42
CA MET A 75 -2.53 -0.69 -3.77
C MET A 75 -3.42 0.31 -4.49
N GLN A 76 -4.06 -0.16 -5.56
CA GLN A 76 -5.02 0.61 -6.33
C GLN A 76 -6.28 -0.20 -6.55
N ARG A 77 -7.42 0.41 -6.24
CA ARG A 77 -8.74 -0.11 -6.54
C ARG A 77 -9.29 0.57 -7.78
N TRP A 78 -9.67 -0.24 -8.77
CA TRP A 78 -10.28 0.24 -10.00
C TRP A 78 -11.79 0.09 -9.93
N ILE A 79 -12.51 1.07 -10.47
CA ILE A 79 -13.95 0.94 -10.70
C ILE A 79 -14.25 1.23 -12.16
N GLU A 80 -15.22 0.50 -12.69
CA GLU A 80 -15.81 0.72 -13.99
C GLU A 80 -17.32 0.86 -13.79
N THR A 81 -17.83 2.02 -14.17
CA THR A 81 -19.25 2.39 -14.18
C THR A 81 -19.57 2.92 -15.57
N GLU A 82 -20.85 3.04 -15.91
CA GLU A 82 -21.27 3.59 -17.22
C GLU A 82 -20.63 4.95 -17.54
N ASP A 83 -20.36 5.77 -16.50
CA ASP A 83 -19.84 7.13 -16.63
C ASP A 83 -18.36 7.29 -16.27
N TYR A 84 -17.68 6.25 -15.79
CA TYR A 84 -16.32 6.37 -15.27
C TYR A 84 -15.56 5.04 -15.24
N ARG A 85 -14.35 5.06 -15.77
CA ARG A 85 -13.35 4.01 -15.62
C ARG A 85 -12.06 4.61 -15.07
N GLY A 86 -11.64 4.17 -13.89
CA GLY A 86 -10.43 4.71 -13.28
C GLY A 86 -10.21 4.19 -11.86
N ILE A 87 -9.18 4.74 -11.21
CA ILE A 87 -8.83 4.41 -9.83
C ILE A 87 -9.82 5.13 -8.90
N SER A 88 -10.58 4.35 -8.13
CA SER A 88 -11.48 4.92 -7.11
C SER A 88 -10.77 5.21 -5.80
N SER A 89 -9.76 4.41 -5.47
CA SER A 89 -9.06 4.44 -4.20
C SER A 89 -7.65 3.90 -4.34
N GLY A 90 -6.75 4.31 -3.45
CA GLY A 90 -5.46 3.67 -3.34
C GLY A 90 -4.69 4.06 -2.10
N VAL A 91 -3.74 3.20 -1.75
CA VAL A 91 -2.78 3.38 -0.68
C VAL A 91 -1.39 3.28 -1.28
N SER A 92 -0.47 4.12 -0.86
CA SER A 92 0.95 4.00 -1.18
C SER A 92 1.76 4.21 0.08
N LEU A 93 2.53 3.19 0.47
CA LEU A 93 3.43 3.21 1.60
C LEU A 93 4.86 3.19 1.09
N SER A 94 5.72 4.04 1.66
CA SER A 94 7.17 3.98 1.47
C SER A 94 7.82 3.91 2.83
N LEU A 95 8.48 2.78 3.10
CA LEU A 95 9.15 2.48 4.35
C LEU A 95 10.65 2.59 4.12
N HIS A 96 11.27 3.49 4.87
CA HIS A 96 12.71 3.65 4.95
C HIS A 96 13.18 3.29 6.36
N HIS A 97 14.49 3.22 6.55
CA HIS A 97 15.10 2.88 7.83
C HIS A 97 14.65 3.74 9.02
N ASN A 98 14.34 5.02 8.79
CA ASN A 98 14.06 5.99 9.84
C ASN A 98 12.76 6.79 9.63
N HIS A 99 12.03 6.55 8.56
CA HIS A 99 10.78 7.24 8.28
C HIS A 99 9.87 6.36 7.44
N ILE A 100 8.57 6.54 7.63
CA ILE A 100 7.54 5.83 6.88
C ILE A 100 6.52 6.87 6.41
N ASN A 101 6.22 6.87 5.12
CA ASN A 101 5.27 7.78 4.53
C ASN A 101 4.09 7.00 3.95
N CYS A 102 2.88 7.47 4.21
CA CYS A 102 1.65 6.92 3.66
C CYS A 102 0.91 7.98 2.87
N GLN A 103 0.54 7.63 1.64
CA GLN A 103 -0.42 8.36 0.84
C GLN A 103 -1.70 7.53 0.71
N ILE A 104 -2.84 8.13 1.01
CA ILE A 104 -4.16 7.52 0.82
C ILE A 104 -4.99 8.46 -0.04
N HIS A 105 -5.72 7.90 -0.99
CA HIS A 105 -6.74 8.64 -1.73
C HIS A 105 -7.99 7.79 -1.96
N SER A 106 -9.15 8.42 -2.03
CA SER A 106 -10.40 7.76 -2.40
C SER A 106 -11.51 8.73 -2.82
N LEU A 107 -12.42 8.24 -3.66
CA LEU A 107 -13.72 8.87 -3.92
C LEU A 107 -14.77 8.54 -2.83
N ASP A 108 -14.48 7.59 -1.94
CA ASP A 108 -15.34 7.18 -0.81
C ASP A 108 -14.74 7.65 0.52
N GLN A 109 -15.44 8.57 1.20
CA GLN A 109 -15.01 9.12 2.48
C GLN A 109 -14.91 8.07 3.58
N THR A 110 -15.86 7.13 3.63
CA THR A 110 -15.92 6.09 4.67
C THR A 110 -14.73 5.16 4.52
N TRP A 111 -14.44 4.78 3.28
CA TRP A 111 -13.26 3.98 2.96
C TRP A 111 -11.97 4.72 3.33
N PHE A 112 -11.86 6.00 2.94
CA PHE A 112 -10.69 6.82 3.23
C PHE A 112 -10.39 6.88 4.73
N LEU A 113 -11.38 7.24 5.55
CA LEU A 113 -11.23 7.36 7.00
C LEU A 113 -10.96 6.00 7.66
N GLY A 114 -11.66 4.95 7.21
CA GLY A 114 -11.48 3.60 7.72
C GLY A 114 -10.07 3.06 7.43
N LYS A 115 -9.59 3.22 6.19
CA LYS A 115 -8.27 2.76 5.77
C LYS A 115 -7.15 3.52 6.47
N LYS A 116 -7.28 4.85 6.57
CA LYS A 116 -6.35 5.68 7.34
C LYS A 116 -6.22 5.19 8.78
N SER A 117 -7.34 4.99 9.47
CA SER A 117 -7.33 4.52 10.87
C SER A 117 -6.71 3.13 11.02
N GLN A 118 -6.93 2.22 10.07
CA GLN A 118 -6.33 0.88 10.11
C GLN A 118 -4.81 0.94 9.99
N ILE A 119 -4.30 1.79 9.09
CA ILE A 119 -2.86 1.98 8.87
C ILE A 119 -2.23 2.66 10.08
N GLU A 120 -2.80 3.76 10.58
CA GLU A 120 -2.29 4.46 11.76
C GLU A 120 -2.27 3.61 13.03
N LYS A 121 -3.18 2.63 13.17
CA LYS A 121 -3.19 1.71 14.32
C LYS A 121 -2.16 0.60 14.22
N PHE A 122 -1.68 0.30 13.02
CA PHE A 122 -0.71 -0.76 12.80
C PHE A 122 0.72 -0.30 13.12
N PHE A 123 1.03 0.97 12.82
CA PHE A 123 2.33 1.61 13.09
C PHE A 123 2.36 2.33 14.44
#